data_AF-A0A7W2ASS8-F1
#
_entry.id   AF-A0A7W2ASS8-F1
#
_cell.length_a   1.000
_cell.length_b   1.000
_cell.length_c   1.000
_cell.angle_alpha   90.00
_cell.angle_beta   90.00
_cell.angle_gamma   90.00
#
_symmetry.space_group_name_H-M   'P 1'
#
loop_
_entity.id
_entity.type
_entity.pdbx_description
1 polymer ?
#
loop_
_entity_poly.entity_id
_entity_poly.type
_entity_poly.pdbx_seq_one_letter_code
_entity_poly.pdbx_strand_id
1 'polypeptide(L)'
;MNGFKKLVIDNFQSHKHTEIELTDGLNVFVGPSDSGKSAILRALKWVLFNIPRGTDFIRTGTRECRVCLILNDGTEVTRIRSSSVNRYVLRTADGNEQIFEGFGNTVPEEITRLHQIVPVRLDQKELILHFGSQLESPFLLFESNQNKAKTIGRISGAHLIDNALKKTSSDRLALGGEIKQLEKERAKLEGKLKPYDNLEELETSYLIAEQAFHEVQQKEQLKEHLKKVLKYLEKICREKKLLLEKIASFEHLPQSEQEVLHLEYKKTLLHQFERFRDRWQQLQQEKQLKQDLVKRCRHLPEAEKSLAALVENKNRLLQFIQLKKQWRINKNKITQLYQVLVRLKQVPEAVEEYERIEEKADRLRVIQPLVRRREQNIRALNNWRGIEKKSQQTLKVLEEIVPKLTEKVSCMQKLVSLQTMLLDKTRRIETGRNFIKEREQEIYRYAKELYHLLKQRGKCPTCGMPISHSVLEHIMEEYQGGMFRAAAGREDQAD
;
A
#
# COMPACT_ATOMS: atom_id res chain seq x y z
N MET A 1 2.74 93.53 48.24
CA MET A 1 1.84 94.04 47.19
C MET A 1 2.56 95.19 46.51
N ASN A 2 2.84 95.08 45.22
CA ASN A 2 3.61 96.11 44.52
C ASN A 2 2.70 97.30 44.19
N GLY A 3 3.13 98.49 44.59
CA GLY A 3 2.41 99.74 44.29
C GLY A 3 2.41 100.05 42.80
N PHE A 4 1.52 100.97 42.40
CA PHE A 4 1.45 101.47 41.03
C PHE A 4 2.32 102.72 40.92
N LYS A 5 3.26 102.73 39.97
CA LYS A 5 4.22 103.83 39.77
C LYS A 5 3.77 104.79 38.67
N LYS A 6 3.35 104.26 37.53
CA LYS A 6 2.95 105.08 36.37
C LYS A 6 1.85 104.41 35.59
N LEU A 7 0.87 105.19 35.14
CA LEU A 7 -0.20 104.77 34.27
C LEU A 7 -0.17 105.59 32.97
N VAL A 8 -0.10 104.91 31.84
CA VAL A 8 -0.13 105.51 30.50
C VAL A 8 -1.39 105.04 29.78
N ILE A 9 -2.20 105.98 29.32
CA ILE A 9 -3.50 105.74 28.70
C ILE A 9 -3.51 106.34 27.30
N ASP A 10 -3.69 105.49 26.29
CA ASP A 10 -3.78 105.85 24.88
C ASP A 10 -5.14 105.48 24.31
N ASN A 11 -5.84 106.47 23.74
CA ASN A 11 -7.12 106.30 23.05
C ASN A 11 -8.22 105.57 23.86
N PHE A 12 -8.24 105.75 25.18
CA PHE A 12 -9.27 105.19 26.08
C PHE A 12 -10.28 106.29 26.46
N GLN A 13 -11.53 106.15 26.01
CA GLN A 13 -12.62 107.11 26.23
C GLN A 13 -12.20 108.57 25.91
N SER A 14 -12.26 109.46 26.90
CA SER A 14 -11.90 110.88 26.78
C SER A 14 -10.39 111.14 26.65
N HIS A 15 -9.54 110.15 26.93
CA HIS A 15 -8.08 110.29 26.90
C HIS A 15 -7.52 109.95 25.51
N LYS A 16 -6.86 110.92 24.85
CA LYS A 16 -6.10 110.68 23.61
C LYS A 16 -4.73 110.07 23.94
N HIS A 17 -3.99 110.75 24.80
CA HIS A 17 -2.75 110.29 25.40
C HIS A 17 -2.66 110.95 26.78
N THR A 18 -2.49 110.17 27.84
CA THR A 18 -2.41 110.67 29.21
C THR A 18 -1.43 109.84 29.99
N GLU A 19 -0.43 110.50 30.57
CA GLU A 19 0.53 109.89 31.47
C GLU A 19 0.30 110.40 32.89
N ILE A 20 0.25 109.48 33.84
CA ILE A 20 0.00 109.76 35.25
C ILE A 20 1.10 109.10 36.05
N GLU A 21 1.88 109.91 36.74
CA GLU A 21 2.85 109.43 37.73
C GLU A 21 2.15 109.36 39.08
N LEU A 22 2.16 108.17 39.66
CA LEU A 22 1.55 107.88 40.96
C LEU A 22 2.64 107.91 42.02
N THR A 23 2.37 108.60 43.11
CA THR A 23 3.27 108.63 44.27
C THR A 23 2.81 107.63 45.31
N ASP A 24 3.72 107.23 46.19
CA ASP A 24 3.34 106.44 47.36
C ASP A 24 2.41 107.27 48.26
N GLY A 25 1.33 106.65 48.75
CA GLY A 25 0.32 107.30 49.58
C GLY A 25 -0.96 107.69 48.85
N LEU A 26 -1.55 108.83 49.23
CA LEU A 26 -2.86 109.27 48.73
C LEU A 26 -2.72 110.08 47.43
N ASN A 27 -3.22 109.51 46.34
CA ASN A 27 -3.30 110.19 45.04
C ASN A 27 -4.73 110.70 44.81
N VAL A 28 -4.90 112.00 44.56
CA VAL A 28 -6.22 112.63 44.38
C VAL A 28 -6.34 113.24 42.97
N PHE A 29 -7.29 112.74 42.19
CA PHE A 29 -7.58 113.27 40.84
C PHE A 29 -8.66 114.37 40.89
N VAL A 30 -8.26 115.62 40.66
CA VAL A 30 -9.15 116.81 40.71
C VAL A 30 -9.37 117.38 39.31
N GLY A 31 -10.50 118.08 39.09
CA GLY A 31 -10.89 118.64 37.79
C GLY A 31 -12.40 118.90 37.68
N PRO A 32 -12.90 119.41 36.55
CA PRO A 32 -14.34 119.56 36.32
C PRO A 32 -15.05 118.21 36.15
N SER A 33 -16.37 118.19 36.32
CA SER A 33 -17.19 117.02 35.96
C SER A 33 -17.05 116.70 34.48
N ASP A 34 -17.18 115.42 34.11
CA ASP A 34 -17.05 114.91 32.73
C ASP A 34 -15.69 115.17 32.04
N SER A 35 -14.65 115.53 32.79
CA SER A 35 -13.28 115.69 32.30
C SER A 35 -12.54 114.37 32.07
N GLY A 36 -13.17 113.21 32.33
CA GLY A 36 -12.56 111.90 32.14
C GLY A 36 -11.94 111.26 33.39
N LYS A 37 -12.04 111.87 34.57
CA LYS A 37 -11.48 111.28 35.81
C LYS A 37 -11.92 109.84 36.07
N SER A 38 -13.22 109.57 35.86
CA SER A 38 -13.76 108.21 36.02
C SER A 38 -13.22 107.24 34.97
N ALA A 39 -12.80 107.74 33.80
CA ALA A 39 -12.16 106.92 32.76
C ALA A 39 -10.77 106.43 33.19
N ILE A 40 -10.04 107.17 34.03
CA ILE A 40 -8.76 106.73 34.60
C ILE A 40 -8.96 105.47 35.45
N LEU A 41 -9.93 105.47 36.36
CA LEU A 41 -10.25 104.30 37.19
C LEU A 41 -10.76 103.13 36.35
N ARG A 42 -11.51 103.39 35.27
CA ARG A 42 -11.93 102.36 34.32
C ARG A 42 -10.77 101.77 33.52
N ALA A 43 -9.82 102.59 33.08
CA ALA A 43 -8.62 102.14 32.40
C ALA A 43 -7.80 101.22 33.31
N LEU A 44 -7.66 101.57 34.59
CA LEU A 44 -6.97 100.76 35.58
C LEU A 44 -7.72 99.45 35.89
N LYS A 45 -9.06 99.48 36.01
CA LYS A 45 -9.89 98.25 36.08
C LYS A 45 -9.76 97.39 34.84
N TRP A 46 -9.58 98.00 33.67
CA TRP A 46 -9.51 97.30 32.40
C TRP A 46 -8.20 96.55 32.24
N VAL A 47 -7.06 97.18 32.60
CA VAL A 47 -5.76 96.47 32.60
C VAL A 47 -5.79 95.31 33.58
N LEU A 48 -6.29 95.51 34.81
CA LEU A 48 -6.19 94.51 35.87
C LEU A 48 -7.23 93.37 35.79
N PHE A 49 -8.47 93.66 35.38
CA PHE A 49 -9.57 92.69 35.43
C PHE A 49 -10.25 92.45 34.07
N ASN A 50 -9.82 93.12 33.00
CA ASN A 50 -10.50 93.09 31.71
C ASN A 50 -11.97 93.54 31.79
N ILE A 51 -12.25 94.56 32.62
CA ILE A 51 -13.57 95.18 32.83
C ILE A 51 -13.46 96.70 32.57
N PRO A 52 -14.27 97.32 31.70
CA PRO A 52 -15.42 96.77 30.99
C PRO A 52 -15.04 95.88 29.79
N ARG A 53 -15.96 94.99 29.41
CA ARG A 53 -15.85 94.15 28.20
C ARG A 53 -16.34 94.92 26.98
N GLY A 54 -15.94 94.47 25.78
CA GLY A 54 -16.37 95.06 24.50
C GLY A 54 -15.31 95.99 23.89
N THR A 55 -15.76 96.93 23.08
CA THR A 55 -14.92 97.93 22.39
C THR A 55 -15.40 99.37 22.59
N ASP A 56 -16.47 99.58 23.37
CA ASP A 56 -17.11 100.90 23.56
C ASP A 56 -16.22 101.90 24.32
N PHE A 57 -15.17 101.41 24.98
CA PHE A 57 -14.18 102.25 25.64
C PHE A 57 -13.10 102.78 24.69
N ILE A 58 -13.03 102.31 23.43
CA ILE A 58 -12.09 102.85 22.44
C ILE A 58 -12.58 104.24 22.01
N ARG A 59 -11.70 105.24 22.05
CA ARG A 59 -12.03 106.61 21.66
C ARG A 59 -12.56 106.68 20.22
N THR A 60 -13.68 107.38 20.01
CA THR A 60 -14.27 107.58 18.68
C THR A 60 -13.26 108.20 17.71
N GLY A 61 -13.13 107.60 16.52
CA GLY A 61 -12.16 108.03 15.49
C GLY A 61 -10.78 107.36 15.57
N THR A 62 -10.57 106.44 16.53
CA THR A 62 -9.32 105.67 16.66
C THR A 62 -9.58 104.17 16.52
N ARG A 63 -8.58 103.41 16.03
CA ARG A 63 -8.71 101.97 15.76
C ARG A 63 -8.18 101.08 16.87
N GLU A 64 -7.37 101.64 17.77
CA GLU A 64 -6.66 100.91 18.82
C GLU A 64 -6.60 101.73 20.10
N CYS A 65 -6.79 101.04 21.22
CA CYS A 65 -6.63 101.54 22.57
C CYS A 65 -5.53 100.74 23.29
N ARG A 66 -4.68 101.46 24.02
CA ARG A 66 -3.60 100.88 24.82
C ARG A 66 -3.63 101.49 26.22
N VAL A 67 -3.51 100.64 27.24
CA VAL A 67 -3.30 101.10 28.60
C VAL A 67 -2.14 100.32 29.20
N CYS A 68 -1.15 101.05 29.70
CA CYS A 68 0.07 100.52 30.26
C CYS A 68 0.19 100.92 31.74
N LEU A 69 0.37 99.94 32.61
CA LEU A 69 0.56 100.11 34.03
C LEU A 69 1.97 99.65 34.41
N ILE A 70 2.76 100.55 34.98
CA ILE A 70 4.09 100.28 35.50
C ILE A 70 3.99 100.18 37.02
N LEU A 71 4.48 99.06 37.56
CA LEU A 71 4.56 98.80 38.99
C LEU A 71 5.83 99.39 39.63
N ASN A 72 5.83 99.50 40.95
CA ASN A 72 6.99 99.99 41.72
C ASN A 72 8.24 99.09 41.57
N ASP A 73 8.07 97.81 41.25
CA ASP A 73 9.17 96.85 40.99
C ASP A 73 9.78 96.99 39.58
N GLY A 74 9.27 97.90 38.74
CA GLY A 74 9.71 98.09 37.37
C GLY A 74 9.01 97.20 36.35
N THR A 75 8.09 96.33 36.76
CA THR A 75 7.32 95.48 35.85
C THR A 75 6.25 96.29 35.13
N GLU A 76 6.14 96.13 33.82
CA GLU A 76 5.20 96.82 32.94
C GLU A 76 4.13 95.85 32.44
N VAL A 77 2.85 96.18 32.70
CA VAL A 77 1.70 95.46 32.18
C VAL A 77 0.97 96.34 31.18
N THR A 78 1.06 95.99 29.90
CA THR A 78 0.37 96.68 28.82
C THR A 78 -0.80 95.85 28.30
N ARG A 79 -1.97 96.47 28.22
CA ARG A 79 -3.18 95.93 27.60
C ARG A 79 -3.47 96.64 26.29
N ILE A 80 -3.60 95.88 25.20
CA ILE A 80 -3.86 96.41 23.85
C ILE A 80 -5.12 95.78 23.29
N ARG A 81 -6.02 96.64 22.78
CA ARG A 81 -7.24 96.22 22.09
C ARG A 81 -7.50 97.08 20.85
N SER A 82 -7.68 96.42 19.72
CA SER A 82 -8.21 96.99 18.47
C SER A 82 -9.36 96.11 17.97
N SER A 83 -9.93 96.38 16.78
CA SER A 83 -10.93 95.50 16.18
C SER A 83 -10.39 94.08 15.93
N SER A 84 -9.09 93.94 15.61
CA SER A 84 -8.44 92.67 15.26
C SER A 84 -7.47 92.14 16.32
N VAL A 85 -6.99 92.98 17.24
CA VAL A 85 -5.99 92.62 18.25
C VAL A 85 -6.60 92.63 19.64
N ASN A 86 -6.29 91.62 20.44
CA ASN A 86 -6.65 91.56 21.85
C ASN A 86 -5.55 90.82 22.63
N ARG A 87 -4.64 91.58 23.24
CA ARG A 87 -3.44 91.02 23.87
C ARG A 87 -3.05 91.71 25.16
N TYR A 88 -2.35 90.97 26.01
CA TYR A 88 -1.57 91.53 27.10
C TYR A 88 -0.09 91.39 26.76
N VAL A 89 0.70 92.39 27.14
CA VAL A 89 2.15 92.38 27.05
C VAL A 89 2.69 92.64 28.44
N LEU A 90 3.44 91.68 28.98
CA LEU A 90 4.10 91.78 30.27
C LEU A 90 5.60 91.94 30.01
N ARG A 91 6.21 92.99 30.55
CA ARG A 91 7.65 93.20 30.48
C ARG A 91 8.21 93.27 31.90
N THR A 92 9.09 92.34 32.24
CA THR A 92 9.75 92.33 33.56
C THR A 92 10.89 93.34 33.61
N ALA A 93 11.34 93.67 34.83
CA ALA A 93 12.47 94.58 35.05
C ALA A 93 13.77 94.10 34.37
N ASP A 94 13.91 92.78 34.15
CA ASP A 94 15.05 92.15 33.46
C ASP A 94 14.99 92.29 31.92
N GLY A 95 13.92 92.92 31.39
CA GLY A 95 13.73 93.14 29.94
C GLY A 95 13.07 91.98 29.20
N ASN A 96 12.64 90.91 29.89
CA ASN A 96 11.91 89.80 29.26
C ASN A 96 10.47 90.23 28.94
N GLU A 97 10.07 90.07 27.68
CA GLU A 97 8.74 90.40 27.18
C GLU A 97 7.93 89.12 26.92
N GLN A 98 6.74 89.03 27.51
CA GLN A 98 5.78 87.95 27.32
C GLN A 98 4.48 88.51 26.75
N ILE A 99 4.01 87.91 25.65
CA ILE A 99 2.79 88.32 24.95
C ILE A 99 1.72 87.24 25.15
N PHE A 100 0.57 87.63 25.68
CA PHE A 100 -0.56 86.75 25.93
C PHE A 100 -1.72 87.11 25.00
N GLU A 101 -2.08 86.17 24.12
CA GLU A 101 -3.22 86.25 23.21
C GLU A 101 -4.17 85.08 23.49
N GLY A 102 -5.46 85.18 23.12
CA GLY A 102 -6.40 84.06 23.22
C GLY A 102 -6.93 83.71 24.62
N PHE A 103 -6.71 84.54 25.66
CA PHE A 103 -7.20 84.32 27.04
C PHE A 103 -8.74 84.45 27.22
N GLY A 104 -9.49 84.61 26.12
CA GLY A 104 -10.95 84.70 26.13
C GLY A 104 -11.50 85.84 27.00
N ASN A 105 -12.25 85.48 28.04
CA ASN A 105 -12.91 86.41 28.96
C ASN A 105 -12.16 86.61 30.29
N THR A 106 -11.10 85.86 30.53
CA THR A 106 -10.35 85.84 31.79
C THR A 106 -8.98 86.49 31.64
N VAL A 107 -8.49 87.15 32.67
CA VAL A 107 -7.13 87.71 32.67
C VAL A 107 -6.12 86.55 32.81
N PRO A 108 -4.99 86.54 32.07
CA PRO A 108 -3.90 85.59 32.27
C PRO A 108 -3.47 85.46 33.75
N GLU A 109 -3.13 84.25 34.18
CA GLU A 109 -2.76 83.99 35.57
C GLU A 109 -1.50 84.74 35.99
N GLU A 110 -0.56 84.90 35.08
CA GLU A 110 0.71 85.61 35.28
C GLU A 110 0.47 87.06 35.70
N ILE A 111 -0.52 87.72 35.08
CA ILE A 111 -0.90 89.10 35.37
C ILE A 111 -1.65 89.15 36.71
N THR A 112 -2.55 88.19 36.95
CA THR A 112 -3.32 88.12 38.19
C THR A 112 -2.41 87.89 39.41
N ARG A 113 -1.40 87.02 39.27
CA ARG A 113 -0.38 86.74 40.30
C ARG A 113 0.51 87.93 40.60
N LEU A 114 0.73 88.81 39.62
CA LEU A 114 1.57 89.98 39.75
C LEU A 114 0.95 91.05 40.63
N HIS A 115 -0.34 91.38 40.45
CA HIS A 115 -1.00 92.37 41.31
C HIS A 115 -1.65 91.75 42.56
N GLN A 116 -1.88 90.43 42.59
CA GLN A 116 -2.47 89.67 43.71
C GLN A 116 -3.86 90.16 44.15
N ILE A 117 -4.55 90.91 43.31
CA ILE A 117 -5.92 91.37 43.58
C ILE A 117 -6.87 90.35 42.99
N VAL A 118 -7.43 89.48 43.84
CA VAL A 118 -8.38 88.44 43.41
C VAL A 118 -9.82 88.89 43.71
N PRO A 119 -10.73 88.83 42.73
CA PRO A 119 -12.15 89.09 42.98
C PRO A 119 -12.75 88.01 43.89
N VAL A 120 -13.48 88.42 44.92
CA VAL A 120 -14.22 87.52 45.80
C VAL A 120 -15.54 87.16 45.11
N ARG A 121 -15.71 85.88 44.75
CA ARG A 121 -16.96 85.38 44.14
C ARG A 121 -18.00 85.10 45.21
N LEU A 122 -19.15 85.74 45.13
CA LEU A 122 -20.27 85.55 46.05
C LEU A 122 -21.54 85.23 45.27
N ASP A 123 -21.89 83.95 45.28
CA ASP A 123 -22.99 83.38 44.51
C ASP A 123 -22.92 83.80 43.02
N GLN A 124 -23.61 84.86 42.62
CA GLN A 124 -23.66 85.40 41.25
C GLN A 124 -22.89 86.71 41.04
N LYS A 125 -22.29 87.30 42.08
CA LYS A 125 -21.56 88.58 42.02
C LYS A 125 -20.05 88.37 42.21
N GLU A 126 -19.23 89.05 41.41
CA GLU A 126 -17.79 89.17 41.63
C GLU A 126 -17.52 90.51 42.31
N LEU A 127 -17.02 90.48 43.54
CA LEU A 127 -16.72 91.66 44.34
C LEU A 127 -15.22 91.93 44.36
N ILE A 128 -14.80 93.11 43.89
CA ILE A 128 -13.41 93.55 43.90
C ILE A 128 -13.22 94.51 45.07
N LEU A 129 -12.76 93.99 46.21
CA LEU A 129 -12.65 94.75 47.47
C LEU A 129 -11.79 96.02 47.37
N HIS A 130 -10.85 96.04 46.43
CA HIS A 130 -9.88 97.13 46.27
C HIS A 130 -10.41 98.29 45.40
N PHE A 131 -11.59 98.17 44.80
CA PHE A 131 -12.16 99.17 43.90
C PHE A 131 -13.57 99.57 44.34
N GLY A 132 -13.73 100.81 44.82
CA GLY A 132 -15.06 101.41 44.97
C GLY A 132 -15.54 102.02 43.64
N SER A 133 -16.77 101.72 43.22
CA SER A 133 -17.43 102.41 42.12
C SER A 133 -18.29 103.60 42.60
N GLN A 134 -18.55 104.55 41.70
CA GLN A 134 -19.44 105.67 41.98
C GLN A 134 -20.85 105.13 42.26
N LEU A 135 -21.44 105.51 43.39
CA LEU A 135 -22.73 105.01 43.90
C LEU A 135 -22.74 103.53 44.33
N GLU A 136 -21.58 102.90 44.51
CA GLU A 136 -21.54 101.58 45.15
C GLU A 136 -21.97 101.69 46.61
N SER A 137 -22.87 100.80 47.01
CA SER A 137 -23.30 100.72 48.39
C SER A 137 -22.09 100.40 49.29
N PRO A 138 -21.94 101.05 50.45
CA PRO A 138 -20.88 100.72 51.41
C PRO A 138 -20.79 99.21 51.65
N PHE A 139 -19.58 98.66 51.51
CA PHE A 139 -19.31 97.23 51.55
C PHE A 139 -20.02 96.54 52.72
N LEU A 140 -20.83 95.52 52.41
CA LEU A 140 -21.62 94.72 53.36
C LEU A 140 -22.65 95.46 54.23
N LEU A 141 -22.74 96.80 54.22
CA LEU A 141 -23.70 97.50 55.09
C LEU A 141 -25.15 97.27 54.64
N PHE A 142 -25.39 97.21 53.33
CA PHE A 142 -26.73 97.07 52.73
C PHE A 142 -27.03 95.67 52.17
N GLU A 143 -26.13 94.71 52.33
CA GLU A 143 -26.38 93.31 51.97
C GLU A 143 -27.27 92.62 53.03
N SER A 144 -27.97 91.54 52.67
CA SER A 144 -28.80 90.79 53.63
C SER A 144 -27.94 90.11 54.71
N ASN A 145 -28.49 89.87 55.92
CA ASN A 145 -27.74 89.18 56.99
C ASN A 145 -27.18 87.81 56.54
N GLN A 146 -27.91 87.10 55.69
CA GLN A 146 -27.45 85.84 55.09
C GLN A 146 -26.27 86.05 54.13
N ASN A 147 -26.33 87.06 53.26
CA ASN A 147 -25.24 87.40 52.35
C ASN A 147 -24.01 87.91 53.10
N LYS A 148 -24.18 88.68 54.18
CA LYS A 148 -23.08 89.12 55.06
C LYS A 148 -22.38 87.92 55.68
N ALA A 149 -23.13 87.00 56.29
CA ALA A 149 -22.58 85.80 56.92
C ALA A 149 -21.87 84.90 55.89
N LYS A 150 -22.48 84.68 54.71
CA LYS A 150 -21.83 83.95 53.60
C LYS A 150 -20.56 84.64 53.11
N THR A 151 -20.57 85.96 52.98
CA THR A 151 -19.41 86.74 52.54
C THR A 151 -18.26 86.63 53.52
N ILE A 152 -18.54 86.85 54.80
CA ILE A 152 -17.55 86.70 55.87
C ILE A 152 -17.05 85.24 55.94
N GLY A 153 -17.96 84.26 55.86
CA GLY A 153 -17.61 82.84 55.87
C GLY A 153 -16.79 82.39 54.65
N ARG A 154 -16.94 83.05 53.50
CA ARG A 154 -16.14 82.78 52.31
C ARG A 154 -14.78 83.46 52.36
N ILE A 155 -14.71 84.68 52.92
CA ILE A 155 -13.44 85.38 53.18
C ILE A 155 -12.63 84.64 54.25
N SER A 156 -13.27 84.08 55.28
CA SER A 156 -12.61 83.33 56.36
C SER A 156 -12.30 81.87 56.02
N GLY A 157 -12.83 81.34 54.90
CA GLY A 157 -12.67 79.93 54.51
C GLY A 157 -13.59 78.93 55.22
N ALA A 158 -14.45 79.39 56.14
CA ALA A 158 -15.39 78.54 56.89
C ALA A 158 -16.36 77.76 55.98
N HIS A 159 -16.69 78.29 54.79
CA HIS A 159 -17.55 77.63 53.80
C HIS A 159 -17.04 76.24 53.36
N LEU A 160 -15.72 75.97 53.44
CA LEU A 160 -15.17 74.64 53.13
C LEU A 160 -15.66 73.58 54.12
N ILE A 161 -15.75 73.94 55.39
CA ILE A 161 -16.21 73.07 56.48
C ILE A 161 -17.70 72.78 56.31
N ASP A 162 -18.51 73.80 56.05
CA ASP A 162 -19.95 73.65 55.82
C ASP A 162 -20.24 72.73 54.62
N ASN A 163 -19.44 72.85 53.56
CA ASN A 163 -19.55 71.99 52.39
C ASN A 163 -19.15 70.55 52.69
N ALA A 164 -18.10 70.32 53.48
CA ALA A 164 -17.70 68.98 53.89
C ALA A 164 -18.82 68.32 54.72
N LEU A 165 -19.38 69.03 55.71
CA LEU A 165 -20.48 68.53 56.55
C LEU A 165 -21.71 68.15 55.72
N LYS A 166 -22.10 68.98 54.76
CA LYS A 166 -23.23 68.68 53.87
C LYS A 166 -23.00 67.42 53.04
N LYS A 167 -21.82 67.29 52.43
CA LYS A 167 -21.48 66.11 51.61
C LYS A 167 -21.48 64.84 52.47
N THR A 168 -20.76 64.84 53.59
CA THR A 168 -20.69 63.67 54.48
C THR A 168 -22.06 63.25 55.01
N SER A 169 -22.94 64.21 55.32
CA SER A 169 -24.31 63.90 55.76
C SER A 169 -25.13 63.24 54.64
N SER A 170 -25.00 63.74 53.41
CA SER A 170 -25.65 63.14 52.22
C SER A 170 -25.16 61.72 51.98
N ASP A 171 -23.85 61.49 52.05
CA ASP A 171 -23.26 60.16 51.84
C ASP A 171 -23.74 59.16 52.89
N ARG A 172 -23.81 59.59 54.16
CA ARG A 172 -24.33 58.77 55.25
C ARG A 172 -25.79 58.34 55.00
N LEU A 173 -26.63 59.26 54.51
CA LEU A 173 -28.03 58.96 54.22
C LEU A 173 -28.16 58.00 53.03
N ALA A 174 -27.35 58.17 51.99
CA ALA A 174 -27.33 57.28 50.83
C ALA A 174 -26.95 55.84 51.23
N LEU A 175 -25.84 55.68 51.96
CA LEU A 175 -25.38 54.37 52.44
C LEU A 175 -26.39 53.72 53.39
N GLY A 176 -27.03 54.50 54.27
CA GLY A 176 -28.08 53.99 55.14
C GLY A 176 -29.31 53.48 54.38
N GLY A 177 -29.62 54.06 53.22
CA GLY A 177 -30.66 53.57 52.31
C GLY A 177 -30.28 52.26 51.65
N GLU A 178 -29.04 52.16 51.16
CA GLU A 178 -28.49 50.99 50.49
C GLU A 178 -28.46 49.76 51.42
N ILE A 179 -27.99 49.94 52.66
CA ILE A 179 -27.98 48.87 53.67
C ILE A 179 -29.38 48.30 53.87
N LYS A 180 -30.40 49.16 54.04
CA LYS A 180 -31.79 48.71 54.23
C LYS A 180 -32.33 47.97 53.02
N GLN A 181 -31.92 48.35 51.82
CA GLN A 181 -32.32 47.64 50.61
C GLN A 181 -31.68 46.26 50.55
N LEU A 182 -30.37 46.17 50.80
CA LEU A 182 -29.63 44.91 50.82
C LEU A 182 -30.15 43.95 51.89
N GLU A 183 -30.51 44.45 53.07
CA GLU A 183 -31.14 43.64 54.13
C GLU A 183 -32.49 43.05 53.68
N LYS A 184 -33.33 43.83 52.98
CA LYS A 184 -34.59 43.34 52.42
C LYS A 184 -34.36 42.29 51.33
N GLU A 185 -33.38 42.51 50.46
CA GLU A 185 -33.02 41.56 49.40
C GLU A 185 -32.50 40.25 50.00
N ARG A 186 -31.63 40.33 51.01
CA ARG A 186 -31.16 39.18 51.78
C ARG A 186 -32.32 38.40 52.37
N ALA A 187 -33.23 39.06 53.08
CA ALA A 187 -34.39 38.39 53.68
C ALA A 187 -35.30 37.72 52.63
N LYS A 188 -35.45 38.34 51.45
CA LYS A 188 -36.20 37.78 50.33
C LYS A 188 -35.51 36.54 49.75
N LEU A 189 -34.18 36.57 49.61
CA LEU A 189 -33.39 35.44 49.12
C LEU A 189 -33.37 34.29 50.13
N GLU A 190 -33.19 34.57 51.43
CA GLU A 190 -33.32 33.59 52.50
C GLU A 190 -34.72 32.94 52.48
N GLY A 191 -35.78 33.73 52.29
CA GLY A 191 -37.14 33.20 52.14
C GLY A 191 -37.33 32.29 50.93
N LYS A 192 -36.61 32.55 49.82
CA LYS A 192 -36.62 31.69 48.62
C LYS A 192 -35.77 30.43 48.77
N LEU A 193 -34.80 30.41 49.68
CA LEU A 193 -33.94 29.26 49.94
C LEU A 193 -34.60 28.24 50.89
N LYS A 194 -35.46 28.68 51.81
CA LYS A 194 -36.18 27.79 52.75
C LYS A 194 -36.86 26.56 52.13
N PRO A 195 -37.56 26.64 50.97
CA PRO A 195 -38.16 25.45 50.33
C PRO A 195 -37.14 24.43 49.82
N TYR A 196 -35.85 24.80 49.76
CA TYR A 196 -34.75 23.99 49.29
C TYR A 196 -33.87 23.46 50.43
N ASP A 197 -34.23 23.74 51.70
CA ASP A 197 -33.48 23.25 52.87
C ASP A 197 -33.41 21.71 52.92
N ASN A 198 -34.40 21.03 52.33
CA ASN A 198 -34.47 19.57 52.25
C ASN A 198 -33.85 18.99 50.96
N LEU A 199 -33.08 19.76 50.19
CA LEU A 199 -32.40 19.26 48.98
C LEU A 199 -31.46 18.09 49.29
N GLU A 200 -30.73 18.13 50.40
CA GLU A 200 -29.81 17.06 50.78
C GLU A 200 -30.57 15.76 51.13
N GLU A 201 -31.74 15.87 51.77
CA GLU A 201 -32.63 14.75 52.05
C GLU A 201 -33.28 14.21 50.76
N LEU A 202 -33.65 15.09 49.83
CA LEU A 202 -34.18 14.71 48.52
C LEU A 202 -33.12 14.03 47.65
N GLU A 203 -31.87 14.49 47.69
CA GLU A 203 -30.76 13.89 46.96
C GLU A 203 -30.45 12.49 47.50
N THR A 204 -30.36 12.34 48.82
CA THR A 204 -30.14 11.04 49.45
C THR A 204 -31.29 10.06 49.18
N SER A 205 -32.54 10.50 49.29
CA SER A 205 -33.70 9.66 48.95
C SER A 205 -33.78 9.32 47.47
N TYR A 206 -33.42 10.25 46.57
CA TYR A 206 -33.29 9.98 45.14
C TYR A 206 -32.23 8.92 44.87
N LEU A 207 -31.05 9.02 45.48
CA LEU A 207 -29.95 8.08 45.28
C LEU A 207 -30.33 6.66 45.74
N ILE A 208 -31.03 6.55 46.87
CA ILE A 208 -31.58 5.28 47.36
C ILE A 208 -32.62 4.72 46.38
N ALA A 209 -33.54 5.57 45.89
CA ALA A 209 -34.56 5.16 44.93
C ALA A 209 -33.95 4.73 43.58
N GLU A 210 -32.91 5.42 43.12
CA GLU A 210 -32.18 5.09 41.88
C GLU A 210 -31.44 3.77 42.01
N GLN A 211 -30.74 3.53 43.13
CA GLN A 211 -30.12 2.25 43.43
C GLN A 211 -31.14 1.11 43.46
N ALA A 212 -32.27 1.32 44.15
CA ALA A 212 -33.35 0.34 44.21
C ALA A 212 -33.96 0.08 42.82
N PHE A 213 -34.14 1.12 42.00
CA PHE A 213 -34.63 0.99 40.63
C PHE A 213 -33.66 0.18 39.76
N HIS A 214 -32.36 0.44 39.87
CA HIS A 214 -31.34 -0.28 39.13
C HIS A 214 -31.29 -1.77 39.54
N GLU A 215 -31.41 -2.07 40.84
CA GLU A 215 -31.56 -3.46 41.30
C GLU A 215 -32.81 -4.15 40.74
N VAL A 216 -33.95 -3.45 40.72
CA VAL A 216 -35.20 -4.00 40.16
C VAL A 216 -35.02 -4.29 38.68
N GLN A 217 -34.39 -3.39 37.93
CA GLN A 217 -34.15 -3.57 36.50
C GLN A 217 -33.23 -4.77 36.23
N GLN A 218 -32.14 -4.92 37.00
CA GLN A 218 -31.26 -6.09 36.92
C GLN A 218 -32.01 -7.39 37.25
N LYS A 219 -32.83 -7.39 38.31
CA LYS A 219 -33.65 -8.54 38.70
C LYS A 219 -34.69 -8.88 37.64
N GLU A 220 -35.30 -7.90 36.98
CA GLU A 220 -36.28 -8.13 35.91
C GLU A 220 -35.59 -8.71 34.65
N GLN A 221 -34.41 -8.20 34.27
CA GLN A 221 -33.59 -8.78 33.20
C GLN A 221 -33.18 -10.22 33.52
N LEU A 222 -32.74 -10.49 34.75
CA LEU A 222 -32.39 -11.83 35.21
C LEU A 222 -33.61 -12.77 35.16
N LYS A 223 -34.78 -12.30 35.61
CA LYS A 223 -36.04 -13.05 35.55
C LYS A 223 -36.45 -13.35 34.11
N GLU A 224 -36.32 -12.42 33.18
CA GLU A 224 -36.56 -12.68 31.75
C GLU A 224 -35.58 -13.71 31.18
N HIS A 225 -34.31 -13.59 31.52
CA HIS A 225 -33.29 -14.56 31.11
C HIS A 225 -33.59 -15.95 31.68
N LEU A 226 -33.90 -16.06 32.97
CA LEU A 226 -34.29 -17.31 33.62
C LEU A 226 -35.55 -17.90 33.01
N LYS A 227 -36.56 -17.09 32.65
CA LYS A 227 -37.74 -17.56 31.90
C LYS A 227 -37.37 -18.14 30.54
N LYS A 228 -36.44 -17.53 29.80
CA LYS A 228 -35.97 -18.06 28.52
C LYS A 228 -35.22 -19.39 28.73
N VAL A 229 -34.33 -19.45 29.71
CA VAL A 229 -33.58 -20.67 30.06
C VAL A 229 -34.53 -21.79 30.51
N LEU A 230 -35.55 -21.47 31.31
CA LEU A 230 -36.55 -22.44 31.75
C LEU A 230 -37.38 -22.99 30.57
N LYS A 231 -37.83 -22.13 29.64
CA LYS A 231 -38.47 -22.60 28.39
C LYS A 231 -37.55 -23.51 27.57
N TYR A 232 -36.25 -23.19 27.52
CA TYR A 232 -35.27 -24.00 26.80
C TYR A 232 -35.03 -25.36 27.48
N LEU A 233 -34.92 -25.37 28.81
CA LEU A 233 -34.84 -26.59 29.61
C LEU A 233 -36.10 -27.46 29.48
N GLU A 234 -37.28 -26.86 29.52
CA GLU A 234 -38.54 -27.57 29.27
C GLU A 234 -38.56 -28.22 27.88
N LYS A 235 -38.08 -27.51 26.86
CA LYS A 235 -37.95 -28.04 25.49
C LYS A 235 -36.97 -29.21 25.45
N ILE A 236 -35.78 -29.06 26.03
CA ILE A 236 -34.78 -30.14 26.12
C ILE A 236 -35.34 -31.34 26.89
N CYS A 237 -36.04 -31.13 28.01
CA CYS A 237 -36.64 -32.20 28.78
C CYS A 237 -37.72 -32.95 28.00
N ARG A 238 -38.54 -32.24 27.20
CA ARG A 238 -39.52 -32.85 26.29
C ARG A 238 -38.82 -33.64 25.19
N GLU A 239 -37.82 -33.06 24.53
CA GLU A 239 -37.03 -33.74 23.50
C GLU A 239 -36.33 -34.98 24.05
N LYS A 240 -35.72 -34.87 25.25
CA LYS A 240 -35.10 -35.99 25.95
C LYS A 240 -36.11 -37.08 26.26
N LYS A 241 -37.31 -36.76 26.76
CA LYS A 241 -38.37 -37.75 26.98
C LYS A 241 -38.75 -38.46 25.68
N LEU A 242 -38.97 -37.70 24.61
CA LEU A 242 -39.37 -38.23 23.31
C LEU A 242 -38.26 -39.09 22.67
N LEU A 243 -37.00 -38.71 22.85
CA LEU A 243 -35.84 -39.51 22.47
C LEU A 243 -35.70 -40.76 23.32
N LEU A 244 -35.94 -40.70 24.62
CA LEU A 244 -35.94 -41.86 25.50
C LEU A 244 -37.08 -42.82 25.16
N GLU A 245 -38.28 -42.34 24.84
CA GLU A 245 -39.39 -43.15 24.33
C GLU A 245 -39.04 -43.81 22.98
N LYS A 246 -38.37 -43.07 22.08
CA LYS A 246 -37.85 -43.65 20.83
C LYS A 246 -36.78 -44.71 21.10
N ILE A 247 -35.83 -44.46 22.00
CA ILE A 247 -34.80 -45.44 22.37
C ILE A 247 -35.44 -46.67 23.01
N ALA A 248 -36.45 -46.49 23.87
CA ALA A 248 -37.23 -47.58 24.43
C ALA A 248 -37.94 -48.40 23.34
N SER A 249 -38.48 -47.76 22.29
CA SER A 249 -39.04 -48.48 21.13
C SER A 249 -38.01 -49.30 20.35
N PHE A 250 -36.71 -49.01 20.52
CA PHE A 250 -35.60 -49.78 19.96
C PHE A 250 -34.94 -50.75 20.96
N GLU A 251 -35.49 -50.95 22.17
CA GLU A 251 -34.93 -51.90 23.16
C GLU A 251 -34.79 -53.33 22.59
N HIS A 252 -35.68 -53.70 21.67
CA HIS A 252 -35.67 -55.00 21.01
C HIS A 252 -34.83 -55.04 19.73
N LEU A 253 -34.27 -53.92 19.27
CA LEU A 253 -33.46 -53.87 18.04
C LEU A 253 -32.24 -54.82 18.08
N PRO A 254 -31.48 -54.94 19.18
CA PRO A 254 -30.39 -55.90 19.26
C PRO A 254 -30.86 -57.35 19.18
N GLN A 255 -32.06 -57.64 19.71
CA GLN A 255 -32.67 -58.97 19.60
C GLN A 255 -33.12 -59.24 18.17
N SER A 256 -33.74 -58.26 17.50
CA SER A 256 -34.10 -58.37 16.08
C SER A 256 -32.88 -58.50 15.17
N GLU A 257 -31.76 -57.82 15.47
CA GLU A 257 -30.51 -57.94 14.72
C GLU A 257 -29.88 -59.33 14.91
N GLN A 258 -29.90 -59.87 16.12
CA GLN A 258 -29.51 -61.27 16.40
C GLN A 258 -30.41 -62.27 15.67
N GLU A 259 -31.72 -62.03 15.62
CA GLU A 259 -32.66 -62.86 14.86
C GLU A 259 -32.40 -62.79 13.35
N VAL A 260 -32.12 -61.60 12.81
CA VAL A 260 -31.75 -61.42 11.39
C VAL A 260 -30.44 -62.14 11.07
N LEU A 261 -29.39 -61.97 11.89
CA LEU A 261 -28.12 -62.69 11.73
C LEU A 261 -28.32 -64.21 11.78
N HIS A 262 -29.18 -64.69 12.69
CA HIS A 262 -29.51 -66.10 12.79
C HIS A 262 -30.32 -66.60 11.58
N LEU A 263 -31.23 -65.79 11.04
CA LEU A 263 -31.96 -66.08 9.80
C LEU A 263 -31.04 -66.07 8.58
N GLU A 264 -30.09 -65.15 8.49
CA GLU A 264 -29.06 -65.12 7.45
C GLU A 264 -28.16 -66.34 7.53
N TYR A 265 -27.72 -66.73 8.73
CA TYR A 265 -27.00 -67.98 8.96
C TYR A 265 -27.82 -69.19 8.50
N LYS A 266 -29.10 -69.28 8.89
CA LYS A 266 -30.01 -70.35 8.44
C LYS A 266 -30.22 -70.35 6.93
N LYS A 267 -30.36 -69.19 6.29
CA LYS A 267 -30.46 -69.05 4.83
C LYS A 267 -29.18 -69.53 4.14
N THR A 268 -28.02 -69.19 4.69
CA THR A 268 -26.72 -69.66 4.19
C THR A 268 -26.61 -71.17 4.30
N LEU A 269 -27.04 -71.73 5.44
CA LEU A 269 -27.10 -73.18 5.69
C LEU A 269 -28.07 -73.86 4.70
N LEU A 270 -29.24 -73.26 4.46
CA LEU A 270 -30.21 -73.75 3.48
C LEU A 270 -29.60 -73.79 2.07
N HIS A 271 -28.93 -72.72 1.63
CA HIS A 271 -28.21 -72.72 0.35
C HIS A 271 -27.11 -73.79 0.26
N GLN A 272 -26.40 -74.04 1.36
CA GLN A 272 -25.43 -75.15 1.41
C GLN A 272 -26.14 -76.50 1.27
N PHE A 273 -27.27 -76.71 1.95
CA PHE A 273 -28.06 -77.93 1.81
C PHE A 273 -28.66 -78.10 0.42
N GLU A 274 -29.15 -77.03 -0.22
CA GLU A 274 -29.62 -77.05 -1.61
C GLU A 274 -28.48 -77.44 -2.56
N ARG A 275 -27.29 -76.83 -2.41
CA ARG A 275 -26.10 -77.24 -3.18
C ARG A 275 -25.72 -78.70 -2.95
N PHE A 276 -25.78 -79.19 -1.71
CA PHE A 276 -25.51 -80.60 -1.42
C PHE A 276 -26.56 -81.52 -2.03
N ARG A 277 -27.85 -81.16 -1.98
CA ARG A 277 -28.93 -81.90 -2.61
C ARG A 277 -28.74 -81.97 -4.12
N ASP A 278 -28.43 -80.85 -4.76
CA ASP A 278 -28.25 -80.77 -6.21
C ASP A 278 -27.01 -81.56 -6.64
N ARG A 279 -25.92 -81.47 -5.88
CA ARG A 279 -24.70 -82.28 -6.09
C ARG A 279 -24.96 -83.77 -5.88
N TRP A 280 -25.76 -84.13 -4.87
CA TRP A 280 -26.16 -85.52 -4.64
C TRP A 280 -27.03 -86.06 -5.78
N GLN A 281 -27.96 -85.27 -6.29
CA GLN A 281 -28.76 -85.64 -7.47
C GLN A 281 -27.88 -85.82 -8.71
N GLN A 282 -26.94 -84.91 -8.98
CA GLN A 282 -25.98 -85.07 -10.07
C GLN A 282 -25.13 -86.33 -9.93
N LEU A 283 -24.62 -86.60 -8.72
CA LEU A 283 -23.85 -87.82 -8.45
C LEU A 283 -24.69 -89.09 -8.60
N GLN A 284 -25.97 -89.07 -8.23
CA GLN A 284 -26.87 -90.21 -8.46
C GLN A 284 -27.15 -90.42 -9.95
N GLN A 285 -27.38 -89.36 -10.72
CA GLN A 285 -27.54 -89.44 -12.17
C GLN A 285 -26.26 -89.94 -12.85
N GLU A 286 -25.09 -89.42 -12.46
CA GLU A 286 -23.80 -89.93 -12.94
C GLU A 286 -23.58 -91.39 -12.57
N LYS A 287 -23.95 -91.79 -11.35
CA LYS A 287 -23.85 -93.19 -10.91
C LYS A 287 -24.75 -94.08 -11.76
N GLN A 288 -25.99 -93.68 -12.02
CA GLN A 288 -26.90 -94.42 -12.91
C GLN A 288 -26.35 -94.50 -14.33
N LEU A 289 -25.89 -93.40 -14.92
CA LEU A 289 -25.25 -93.38 -16.24
C LEU A 289 -24.03 -94.29 -16.30
N LYS A 290 -23.15 -94.24 -15.31
CA LYS A 290 -21.96 -95.10 -15.22
C LYS A 290 -22.34 -96.57 -15.01
N GLN A 291 -23.37 -96.87 -14.22
CA GLN A 291 -23.89 -98.23 -14.06
C GLN A 291 -24.53 -98.77 -15.35
N ASP A 292 -25.24 -97.93 -16.09
CA ASP A 292 -25.79 -98.29 -17.39
C ASP A 292 -24.71 -98.46 -18.46
N LEU A 293 -23.65 -97.63 -18.43
CA LEU A 293 -22.46 -97.83 -19.26
C LEU A 293 -21.76 -99.15 -18.92
N VAL A 294 -21.60 -99.49 -17.64
CA VAL A 294 -21.04 -100.79 -17.20
C VAL A 294 -21.92 -101.95 -17.66
N LYS A 295 -23.25 -101.83 -17.61
CA LYS A 295 -24.17 -102.84 -18.17
C LYS A 295 -24.03 -102.97 -19.69
N ARG A 296 -23.93 -101.87 -20.43
CA ARG A 296 -23.72 -101.86 -21.89
C ARG A 296 -22.35 -102.42 -22.28
N CYS A 297 -21.33 -102.22 -21.47
CA CYS A 297 -19.97 -102.74 -21.68
C CYS A 297 -19.76 -104.17 -21.17
N ARG A 298 -20.79 -104.90 -20.70
CA ARG A 298 -20.65 -106.30 -20.26
C ARG A 298 -20.11 -107.24 -21.35
N HIS A 299 -20.37 -106.93 -22.61
CA HIS A 299 -19.92 -107.74 -23.76
C HIS A 299 -18.59 -107.27 -24.37
N LEU A 300 -17.94 -106.24 -23.80
CA LEU A 300 -16.62 -105.78 -24.25
C LEU A 300 -15.54 -106.89 -24.23
N PRO A 301 -15.49 -107.78 -23.21
CA PRO A 301 -14.55 -108.90 -23.19
C PRO A 301 -14.79 -109.92 -24.31
N GLU A 302 -16.05 -110.09 -24.75
CA GLU A 302 -16.41 -110.96 -25.87
C GLU A 302 -16.04 -110.33 -27.22
N ALA A 303 -16.20 -109.01 -27.33
CA ALA A 303 -15.73 -108.24 -28.48
C ALA A 303 -14.18 -108.26 -28.58
N GLU A 304 -13.47 -108.19 -27.45
CA GLU A 304 -12.01 -108.26 -27.39
C GLU A 304 -11.48 -109.64 -27.80
N LYS A 305 -12.15 -110.73 -27.38
CA LYS A 305 -11.89 -112.09 -27.87
C LYS A 305 -12.14 -112.23 -29.38
N SER A 306 -13.23 -111.63 -29.87
CA SER A 306 -13.56 -111.65 -31.29
C SER A 306 -12.55 -110.85 -32.12
N LEU A 307 -12.05 -109.73 -31.59
CA LEU A 307 -10.99 -108.93 -32.19
C LEU A 307 -9.65 -109.68 -32.21
N ALA A 308 -9.31 -110.40 -31.14
CA ALA A 308 -8.12 -111.24 -31.08
C ALA A 308 -8.18 -112.38 -32.13
N ALA A 309 -9.33 -113.04 -32.28
CA ALA A 309 -9.54 -114.04 -33.34
C ALA A 309 -9.43 -113.42 -34.76
N LEU A 310 -9.91 -112.19 -34.95
CA LEU A 310 -9.77 -111.44 -36.20
C LEU A 310 -8.32 -111.07 -36.52
N VAL A 311 -7.54 -110.68 -35.50
CA VAL A 311 -6.10 -110.42 -35.63
C VAL A 311 -5.35 -111.70 -35.99
N GLU A 312 -5.70 -112.84 -35.39
CA GLU A 312 -5.11 -114.13 -35.72
C GLU A 312 -5.45 -114.56 -37.17
N ASN A 313 -6.68 -114.35 -37.61
CA ASN A 313 -7.10 -114.59 -39.00
C ASN A 313 -6.42 -113.63 -39.99
N LYS A 314 -6.20 -112.37 -39.62
CA LYS A 314 -5.42 -111.41 -40.43
C LYS A 314 -3.97 -111.88 -40.58
N ASN A 315 -3.36 -112.40 -39.51
CA ASN A 315 -2.01 -112.95 -39.56
C ASN A 315 -1.92 -114.21 -40.43
N ARG A 316 -2.94 -115.10 -40.38
CA ARG A 316 -3.05 -116.23 -41.32
C ARG A 316 -3.20 -115.76 -42.77
N LEU A 317 -3.99 -114.73 -43.03
CA LEU A 317 -4.14 -114.14 -44.37
C LEU A 317 -2.80 -113.56 -44.88
N LEU A 318 -2.03 -112.90 -44.01
CA LEU A 318 -0.70 -112.38 -44.36
C LEU A 318 0.30 -113.50 -44.69
N GLN A 319 0.25 -114.62 -43.95
CA GLN A 319 1.03 -115.82 -44.30
C GLN A 319 0.59 -116.41 -45.65
N PHE A 320 -0.70 -116.46 -45.95
CA PHE A 320 -1.20 -116.88 -47.26
C PHE A 320 -0.74 -115.95 -48.40
N ILE A 321 -0.68 -114.64 -48.16
CA ILE A 321 -0.15 -113.68 -49.13
C ILE A 321 1.35 -113.92 -49.37
N GLN A 322 2.14 -114.19 -48.32
CA GLN A 322 3.56 -114.57 -48.47
C GLN A 322 3.73 -115.87 -49.24
N LEU A 323 2.95 -116.91 -48.95
CA LEU A 323 2.97 -118.18 -49.68
C LEU A 323 2.56 -118.02 -51.15
N LYS A 324 1.56 -117.19 -51.44
CA LYS A 324 1.16 -116.83 -52.82
C LYS A 324 2.27 -116.08 -53.55
N LYS A 325 3.04 -115.23 -52.85
CA LYS A 325 4.19 -114.51 -53.39
C LYS A 325 5.34 -115.48 -53.72
N GLN A 326 5.62 -116.44 -52.84
CA GLN A 326 6.60 -117.52 -53.09
C GLN A 326 6.17 -118.44 -54.24
N TRP A 327 4.89 -118.79 -54.34
CA TRP A 327 4.35 -119.57 -55.45
C TRP A 327 4.50 -118.83 -56.79
N ARG A 328 4.25 -117.51 -56.84
CA ARG A 328 4.50 -116.68 -58.03
C ARG A 328 5.97 -116.69 -58.46
N ILE A 329 6.91 -116.61 -57.51
CA ILE A 329 8.35 -116.68 -57.79
C ILE A 329 8.73 -118.05 -58.36
N ASN A 330 8.21 -119.14 -57.81
CA ASN A 330 8.46 -120.48 -58.31
C ASN A 330 7.81 -120.74 -59.68
N LYS A 331 6.61 -120.21 -59.93
CA LYS A 331 5.97 -120.28 -61.25
C LYS A 331 6.78 -119.54 -62.33
N ASN A 332 7.39 -118.42 -61.98
CA ASN A 332 8.31 -117.68 -62.87
C ASN A 332 9.61 -118.44 -63.15
N LYS A 333 10.16 -119.17 -62.15
CA LYS A 333 11.31 -120.07 -62.36
C LYS A 333 10.98 -121.23 -63.30
N ILE A 334 9.78 -121.81 -63.19
CA ILE A 334 9.32 -122.88 -64.09
C ILE A 334 9.16 -122.38 -65.53
N THR A 335 8.67 -121.16 -65.73
CA THR A 335 8.55 -120.55 -67.08
C THR A 335 9.91 -120.20 -67.68
N GLN A 336 10.89 -119.77 -66.88
CA GLN A 336 12.27 -119.57 -67.32
C GLN A 336 12.95 -120.90 -67.72
N LEU A 337 12.69 -121.99 -67.00
CA LEU A 337 13.20 -123.32 -67.35
C LEU A 337 12.59 -123.86 -68.66
N TYR A 338 11.31 -123.56 -68.93
CA TYR A 338 10.66 -123.90 -70.21
C TYR A 338 11.24 -123.10 -71.40
N GLN A 339 11.68 -121.85 -71.20
CA GLN A 339 12.36 -121.05 -72.24
C GLN A 339 13.78 -121.52 -72.55
N VAL A 340 14.49 -122.13 -71.57
CA VAL A 340 15.80 -122.76 -71.79
C VAL A 340 15.68 -124.06 -72.61
N LEU A 341 14.61 -124.83 -72.43
CA LEU A 341 14.30 -126.02 -73.22
C LEU A 341 14.04 -125.73 -74.71
N VAL A 342 13.52 -124.54 -75.05
CA VAL A 342 13.27 -124.14 -76.44
C VAL A 342 14.54 -123.62 -77.14
N ARG A 343 15.52 -123.10 -76.41
CA ARG A 343 16.82 -122.63 -76.96
C ARG A 343 17.80 -123.77 -77.30
N LEU A 344 17.56 -124.99 -76.83
CA LEU A 344 18.41 -126.17 -77.04
C LEU A 344 18.12 -126.94 -78.35
N LYS A 345 17.32 -126.37 -79.27
CA LYS A 345 16.99 -126.97 -80.57
C LYS A 345 17.97 -126.66 -81.72
N GLN A 346 18.94 -125.76 -81.52
CA GLN A 346 19.88 -125.26 -82.56
C GLN A 346 21.36 -125.48 -82.20
N VAL A 347 21.67 -126.59 -81.54
CA VAL A 347 23.04 -126.96 -81.13
C VAL A 347 23.82 -127.86 -82.14
N PRO A 348 23.26 -128.48 -83.20
CA PRO A 348 24.07 -129.30 -84.11
C PRO A 348 25.01 -128.54 -85.07
N GLU A 349 24.94 -127.21 -85.16
CA GLU A 349 25.73 -126.42 -86.14
C GLU A 349 26.96 -125.73 -85.53
N ALA A 350 27.18 -125.82 -84.22
CA ALA A 350 28.28 -125.16 -83.50
C ALA A 350 29.45 -126.11 -83.13
N VAL A 351 29.47 -127.32 -83.68
CA VAL A 351 30.48 -128.36 -83.38
C VAL A 351 31.69 -128.29 -84.32
N GLU A 352 31.57 -127.73 -85.53
CA GLU A 352 32.68 -127.65 -86.50
C GLU A 352 33.66 -126.47 -86.28
N GLU A 353 33.28 -125.44 -85.51
CA GLU A 353 34.20 -124.32 -85.15
C GLU A 353 35.01 -124.58 -83.87
N TYR A 354 34.64 -125.58 -83.05
CA TYR A 354 35.27 -125.86 -81.76
C TYR A 354 36.61 -126.62 -81.88
N GLU A 355 36.80 -127.41 -82.95
CA GLU A 355 38.04 -128.17 -83.18
C GLU A 355 39.25 -127.30 -83.57
N ARG A 356 39.03 -126.06 -84.05
CA ARG A 356 40.13 -125.13 -84.44
C ARG A 356 40.68 -124.28 -83.29
N ILE A 357 40.02 -124.27 -82.13
CA ILE A 357 40.41 -123.45 -80.96
C ILE A 357 41.18 -124.29 -79.92
N GLU A 358 41.10 -125.62 -80.00
CA GLU A 358 41.74 -126.55 -79.06
C GLU A 358 43.28 -126.58 -79.18
N GLU A 359 43.85 -126.39 -80.38
CA GLU A 359 45.32 -126.32 -80.58
C GLU A 359 45.98 -125.04 -80.03
N LYS A 360 45.22 -123.96 -79.81
CA LYS A 360 45.75 -122.69 -79.27
C LYS A 360 45.54 -122.54 -77.75
N ALA A 361 44.74 -123.43 -77.14
CA ALA A 361 44.42 -123.40 -75.71
C ALA A 361 45.53 -124.01 -74.82
N ASP A 362 46.34 -124.94 -75.35
CA ASP A 362 47.40 -125.60 -74.56
C ASP A 362 48.65 -124.74 -74.32
N ARG A 363 48.91 -123.72 -75.14
CA ARG A 363 49.97 -122.72 -74.87
C ARG A 363 49.58 -121.66 -73.82
N LEU A 364 48.29 -121.51 -73.50
CA LEU A 364 47.81 -120.50 -72.54
C LEU A 364 47.77 -121.03 -71.09
N ARG A 365 47.71 -122.35 -70.88
CA ARG A 365 47.70 -123.00 -69.56
C ARG A 365 49.00 -122.87 -68.76
N VAL A 366 50.13 -122.59 -69.41
CA VAL A 366 51.45 -122.43 -68.76
C VAL A 366 51.80 -120.97 -68.41
N ILE A 367 51.13 -119.96 -69.02
CA ILE A 367 51.51 -118.53 -68.88
C ILE A 367 50.63 -117.75 -67.88
N GLN A 368 49.39 -118.17 -67.61
CA GLN A 368 48.48 -117.43 -66.71
C GLN A 368 48.89 -117.32 -65.22
N PRO A 369 49.57 -118.31 -64.59
CA PRO A 369 50.02 -118.15 -63.20
C PRO A 369 51.14 -117.10 -63.05
N LEU A 370 51.90 -116.83 -64.11
CA LEU A 370 53.01 -115.87 -64.11
C LEU A 370 52.55 -114.41 -64.34
N VAL A 371 51.43 -114.20 -65.06
CA VAL A 371 50.83 -112.86 -65.22
C VAL A 371 50.15 -112.39 -63.94
N ARG A 372 49.46 -113.28 -63.21
CA ARG A 372 48.89 -112.97 -61.88
C ARG A 372 49.95 -112.63 -60.83
N ARG A 373 51.16 -113.20 -60.94
CA ARG A 373 52.31 -112.90 -60.07
C ARG A 373 53.05 -111.60 -60.44
N ARG A 374 52.97 -111.16 -61.71
CA ARG A 374 53.50 -109.86 -62.19
C ARG A 374 52.60 -108.67 -61.81
N GLU A 375 51.27 -108.83 -61.86
CA GLU A 375 50.33 -107.73 -61.53
C GLU A 375 50.22 -107.44 -60.03
N GLN A 376 50.38 -108.46 -59.17
CA GLN A 376 50.43 -108.28 -57.71
C GLN A 376 51.71 -107.55 -57.24
N ASN A 377 52.86 -107.81 -57.88
CA ASN A 377 54.12 -107.10 -57.60
C ASN A 377 54.12 -105.63 -58.12
N ILE A 378 53.34 -105.28 -59.15
CA ILE A 378 53.26 -103.91 -59.68
C ILE A 378 52.40 -102.99 -58.79
N ARG A 379 51.35 -103.48 -58.13
CA ARG A 379 50.54 -102.64 -57.20
C ARG A 379 51.18 -102.47 -55.82
N ALA A 380 51.90 -103.48 -55.33
CA ALA A 380 52.74 -103.34 -54.14
C ALA A 380 53.82 -102.26 -54.32
N LEU A 381 54.36 -102.09 -55.55
CA LEU A 381 55.31 -101.02 -55.89
C LEU A 381 54.67 -99.60 -55.93
N ASN A 382 53.39 -99.50 -56.30
CA ASN A 382 52.67 -98.22 -56.36
C ASN A 382 52.12 -97.75 -54.99
N ASN A 383 51.87 -98.69 -54.06
CA ASN A 383 51.52 -98.37 -52.68
C ASN A 383 52.68 -97.72 -51.89
N TRP A 384 53.94 -97.91 -52.30
CA TRP A 384 55.11 -97.30 -51.66
C TRP A 384 55.58 -95.96 -52.29
N ARG A 385 55.06 -95.55 -53.46
CA ARG A 385 55.44 -94.28 -54.14
C ARG A 385 54.53 -93.06 -53.86
N GLY A 386 53.38 -93.23 -53.20
CA GLY A 386 52.46 -92.11 -52.87
C GLY A 386 52.64 -91.55 -51.45
N ILE A 387 53.13 -92.38 -50.53
CA ILE A 387 53.34 -92.04 -49.11
C ILE A 387 54.58 -91.12 -48.95
N GLU A 388 55.49 -91.10 -49.93
CA GLU A 388 56.74 -90.30 -49.91
C GLU A 388 56.58 -88.85 -50.46
N LYS A 389 55.45 -88.49 -51.09
CA LYS A 389 55.26 -87.15 -51.72
C LYS A 389 54.13 -86.27 -51.16
N LYS A 390 53.34 -86.73 -50.19
CA LYS A 390 52.27 -85.93 -49.55
C LYS A 390 52.35 -85.84 -48.01
N SER A 391 53.51 -86.16 -47.44
CA SER A 391 53.79 -85.98 -46.00
C SER A 391 54.53 -84.66 -45.66
N GLN A 392 54.69 -83.69 -46.58
CA GLN A 392 55.57 -82.52 -46.33
C GLN A 392 55.11 -81.11 -46.80
N GLN A 393 53.89 -80.88 -47.35
CA GLN A 393 53.51 -79.52 -47.81
C GLN A 393 52.17 -78.94 -47.32
N THR A 394 51.28 -79.69 -46.70
CA THR A 394 49.98 -79.16 -46.20
C THR A 394 49.88 -79.10 -44.68
N LEU A 395 51.02 -79.05 -43.99
CA LEU A 395 51.12 -78.49 -42.64
C LEU A 395 51.55 -77.00 -42.66
N LYS A 396 51.91 -76.43 -43.83
CA LYS A 396 52.30 -75.01 -43.99
C LYS A 396 51.18 -74.07 -44.49
N VAL A 397 50.18 -74.54 -45.23
CA VAL A 397 49.11 -73.67 -45.80
C VAL A 397 48.08 -73.24 -44.75
N LEU A 398 47.98 -73.96 -43.63
CA LEU A 398 47.11 -73.59 -42.50
C LEU A 398 47.65 -72.39 -41.69
N GLU A 399 48.93 -72.01 -41.85
CA GLU A 399 49.51 -70.80 -41.23
C GLU A 399 49.27 -69.52 -42.07
N GLU A 400 48.90 -69.64 -43.36
CA GLU A 400 48.78 -68.51 -44.31
C GLU A 400 47.35 -67.95 -44.48
N ILE A 401 46.32 -68.72 -44.15
CA ILE A 401 44.91 -68.30 -44.35
C ILE A 401 44.37 -67.53 -43.12
N VAL A 402 44.91 -67.81 -41.93
CA VAL A 402 44.52 -67.15 -40.68
C VAL A 402 44.81 -65.62 -40.67
N PRO A 403 45.90 -65.11 -41.29
CA PRO A 403 46.13 -63.66 -41.44
C PRO A 403 45.18 -62.94 -42.42
N LYS A 404 44.65 -63.62 -43.44
CA LYS A 404 43.71 -62.97 -44.40
C LYS A 404 42.34 -62.67 -43.77
N LEU A 405 41.99 -63.40 -42.70
CA LEU A 405 40.79 -63.14 -41.89
C LEU A 405 40.98 -61.96 -40.94
N THR A 406 42.20 -61.66 -40.49
CA THR A 406 42.50 -60.48 -39.64
C THR A 406 42.50 -59.17 -40.45
N GLU A 407 42.87 -59.20 -41.74
CA GLU A 407 42.76 -58.04 -42.66
C GLU A 407 41.31 -57.56 -42.87
N LYS A 408 40.33 -58.48 -42.97
CA LYS A 408 38.93 -58.10 -43.11
C LYS A 408 38.35 -57.43 -41.85
N VAL A 409 38.86 -57.81 -40.67
CA VAL A 409 38.51 -57.17 -39.39
C VAL A 409 39.09 -55.75 -39.30
N SER A 410 40.30 -55.53 -39.83
CA SER A 410 40.92 -54.19 -39.96
C SER A 410 40.09 -53.23 -40.82
N CYS A 411 39.54 -53.71 -41.93
CA CYS A 411 38.70 -52.90 -42.83
C CYS A 411 37.40 -52.42 -42.14
N MET A 412 36.82 -53.22 -41.25
CA MET A 412 35.63 -52.85 -40.48
C MET A 412 35.94 -51.78 -39.43
N GLN A 413 37.12 -51.83 -38.80
CA GLN A 413 37.57 -50.82 -37.84
C GLN A 413 37.84 -49.45 -38.52
N LYS A 414 38.35 -49.44 -39.76
CA LYS A 414 38.55 -48.21 -40.55
C LYS A 414 37.22 -47.50 -40.87
N LEU A 415 36.16 -48.25 -41.20
CA LEU A 415 34.83 -47.69 -41.46
C LEU A 415 34.21 -47.02 -40.22
N VAL A 416 34.42 -47.60 -39.03
CA VAL A 416 33.98 -47.01 -37.75
C VAL A 416 34.74 -45.71 -37.44
N SER A 417 36.05 -45.64 -37.76
CA SER A 417 36.85 -44.43 -37.55
C SER A 417 36.47 -43.26 -38.48
N LEU A 418 35.98 -43.56 -39.69
CA LEU A 418 35.50 -42.55 -40.63
C LEU A 418 34.14 -41.97 -40.20
N GLN A 419 33.28 -42.79 -39.59
CA GLN A 419 31.99 -42.35 -39.06
C GLN A 419 32.17 -41.40 -37.85
N THR A 420 33.11 -41.68 -36.96
CA THR A 420 33.42 -40.81 -35.81
C THR A 420 34.05 -39.48 -36.24
N MET A 421 34.93 -39.48 -37.26
CA MET A 421 35.45 -38.23 -37.83
C MET A 421 34.38 -37.36 -38.50
N LEU A 422 33.37 -37.99 -39.12
CA LEU A 422 32.28 -37.25 -39.76
C LEU A 422 31.39 -36.54 -38.73
N LEU A 423 31.11 -37.22 -37.60
CA LEU A 423 30.36 -36.67 -36.46
C LEU A 423 31.09 -35.51 -35.76
N ASP A 424 32.42 -35.56 -35.62
CA ASP A 424 33.19 -34.48 -35.00
C ASP A 424 33.21 -33.22 -35.87
N LYS A 425 33.33 -33.39 -37.19
CA LYS A 425 33.31 -32.27 -38.14
C LYS A 425 31.93 -31.57 -38.20
N THR A 426 30.82 -32.31 -38.16
CA THR A 426 29.48 -31.69 -38.09
C THR A 426 29.29 -30.90 -36.80
N ARG A 427 29.79 -31.41 -35.66
CA ARG A 427 29.69 -30.71 -34.36
C ARG A 427 30.48 -29.41 -34.32
N ARG A 428 31.67 -29.37 -34.97
CA ARG A 428 32.49 -28.15 -35.12
C ARG A 428 31.84 -27.08 -36.01
N ILE A 429 31.13 -27.49 -37.06
CA ILE A 429 30.39 -26.56 -37.92
C ILE A 429 29.22 -25.94 -37.15
N GLU A 430 28.52 -26.71 -36.32
CA GLU A 430 27.42 -26.23 -35.48
C GLU A 430 27.89 -25.21 -34.42
N THR A 431 29.00 -25.51 -33.74
CA THR A 431 29.60 -24.58 -32.76
C THR A 431 30.12 -23.30 -33.43
N GLY A 432 30.73 -23.39 -34.60
CA GLY A 432 31.14 -22.22 -35.38
C GLY A 432 29.96 -21.33 -35.80
N ARG A 433 28.83 -21.93 -36.21
CA ARG A 433 27.61 -21.18 -36.57
C ARG A 433 27.00 -20.44 -35.38
N ASN A 434 27.02 -21.04 -34.19
CA ASN A 434 26.53 -20.39 -32.98
C ASN A 434 27.45 -19.23 -32.55
N PHE A 435 28.78 -19.39 -32.66
CA PHE A 435 29.73 -18.33 -32.37
C PHE A 435 29.54 -17.09 -33.28
N ILE A 436 29.30 -17.30 -34.57
CA ILE A 436 29.03 -16.20 -35.52
C ILE A 436 27.75 -15.45 -35.12
N LYS A 437 26.68 -16.17 -34.78
CA LYS A 437 25.41 -15.55 -34.31
C LYS A 437 25.60 -14.70 -33.05
N GLU A 438 26.38 -15.18 -32.08
CA GLU A 438 26.66 -14.42 -30.86
C GLU A 438 27.44 -13.12 -31.16
N ARG A 439 28.45 -13.17 -32.02
CA ARG A 439 29.24 -11.99 -32.38
C ARG A 439 28.45 -10.97 -33.20
N GLU A 440 27.56 -11.41 -34.09
CA GLU A 440 26.64 -10.52 -34.80
C GLU A 440 25.72 -9.75 -33.83
N GLN A 441 25.24 -10.39 -32.76
CA GLN A 441 24.41 -9.74 -31.74
C GLN A 441 25.18 -8.72 -30.89
N GLU A 442 26.45 -9.01 -30.55
CA GLU A 442 27.33 -8.06 -29.87
C GLU A 442 27.63 -6.83 -30.72
N ILE A 443 27.95 -7.02 -32.01
CA ILE A 443 28.20 -5.91 -32.94
C ILE A 443 26.97 -5.00 -33.02
N TYR A 444 25.77 -5.58 -33.12
CA TYR A 444 24.52 -4.83 -33.12
C TYR A 444 24.32 -4.02 -31.84
N ARG A 445 24.63 -4.59 -30.66
CA ARG A 445 24.55 -3.89 -29.38
C ARG A 445 25.51 -2.71 -29.30
N TYR A 446 26.79 -2.91 -29.61
CA TYR A 446 27.79 -1.83 -29.54
C TYR A 446 27.53 -0.74 -30.58
N ALA A 447 27.08 -1.08 -31.79
CA ALA A 447 26.67 -0.10 -32.79
C ALA A 447 25.51 0.77 -32.30
N LYS A 448 24.56 0.19 -31.56
CA LYS A 448 23.43 0.93 -30.99
C LYS A 448 23.84 1.84 -29.83
N GLU A 449 24.78 1.40 -28.99
CA GLU A 449 25.37 2.24 -27.95
C GLU A 449 26.15 3.43 -28.55
N LEU A 450 26.94 3.17 -29.59
CA LEU A 450 27.64 4.21 -30.34
C LEU A 450 26.66 5.24 -30.93
N TYR A 451 25.56 4.78 -31.55
CA TYR A 451 24.50 5.65 -32.07
C TYR A 451 23.93 6.57 -30.99
N HIS A 452 23.62 6.03 -29.81
CA HIS A 452 23.08 6.83 -28.71
C HIS A 452 24.10 7.85 -28.16
N LEU A 453 25.36 7.46 -28.01
CA LEU A 453 26.43 8.34 -27.54
C LEU A 453 26.70 9.50 -28.52
N LEU A 454 26.72 9.22 -29.83
CA LEU A 454 26.90 10.23 -30.86
C LEU A 454 25.70 11.17 -30.96
N LYS A 455 24.46 10.66 -30.80
CA LYS A 455 23.24 11.47 -30.74
C LYS A 455 23.22 12.40 -29.53
N GLN A 456 23.68 11.95 -28.36
CA GLN A 456 23.76 12.78 -27.14
C GLN A 456 24.78 13.92 -27.25
N ARG A 457 25.94 13.68 -27.90
CA ARG A 457 26.97 14.72 -28.05
C ARG A 457 26.68 15.71 -29.17
N GLY A 458 25.89 15.33 -30.18
CA GLY A 458 25.48 16.20 -31.30
C GLY A 458 26.62 16.66 -32.22
N LYS A 459 27.87 16.32 -31.92
CA LYS A 459 29.08 16.65 -32.69
C LYS A 459 30.04 15.45 -32.69
N CYS A 460 30.72 15.22 -33.81
CA CYS A 460 31.68 14.12 -33.96
C CYS A 460 32.88 14.30 -33.02
N PRO A 461 33.21 13.31 -32.17
CA PRO A 461 34.31 13.41 -31.22
C PRO A 461 35.70 13.47 -31.87
N THR A 462 35.83 13.11 -33.15
CA THR A 462 37.12 13.06 -33.86
C THR A 462 37.41 14.30 -34.69
N CYS A 463 36.39 14.89 -35.34
CA CYS A 463 36.56 16.03 -36.25
C CYS A 463 35.69 17.26 -35.92
N GLY A 464 34.81 17.18 -34.91
CA GLY A 464 34.05 18.32 -34.40
C GLY A 464 32.83 18.77 -35.22
N MET A 465 32.56 18.16 -36.39
CA MET A 465 31.39 18.48 -37.20
C MET A 465 30.07 18.13 -36.50
N PRO A 466 29.00 18.94 -36.66
CA PRO A 466 27.67 18.62 -36.16
C PRO A 466 27.11 17.38 -36.88
N ILE A 467 26.65 16.40 -36.10
CA ILE A 467 26.14 15.14 -36.66
C ILE A 467 24.65 15.30 -36.96
N SER A 468 24.27 15.23 -38.25
CA SER A 468 22.86 15.23 -38.68
C SER A 468 22.27 13.81 -38.58
N HIS A 469 20.93 13.70 -38.52
CA HIS A 469 20.25 12.41 -38.35
C HIS A 469 20.57 11.40 -39.47
N SER A 470 20.70 11.87 -40.71
CA SER A 470 21.07 11.05 -41.88
C SER A 470 22.46 10.38 -41.76
N VAL A 471 23.42 11.03 -41.09
CA VAL A 471 24.77 10.49 -40.91
C VAL A 471 24.77 9.38 -39.86
N LEU A 472 23.91 9.47 -38.84
CA LEU A 472 23.76 8.42 -37.82
C LEU A 472 23.10 7.16 -38.36
N GLU A 473 22.13 7.30 -39.28
CA GLU A 473 21.49 6.16 -39.95
C GLU A 473 22.47 5.44 -40.87
N HIS A 474 23.28 6.16 -41.64
CA HIS A 474 24.29 5.56 -42.52
C HIS A 474 25.37 4.79 -41.75
N ILE A 475 25.82 5.30 -40.59
CA ILE A 475 26.76 4.60 -39.70
C ILE A 475 26.12 3.30 -39.18
N MET A 476 24.84 3.31 -38.80
CA MET A 476 24.15 2.10 -38.36
C MET A 476 23.99 1.08 -39.51
N GLU A 477 23.69 1.51 -40.74
CA GLU A 477 23.62 0.62 -41.90
C GLU A 477 24.97 -0.03 -42.22
N GLU A 478 26.07 0.73 -42.26
CA GLU A 478 27.42 0.18 -42.51
C GLU A 478 27.81 -0.89 -41.48
N TYR A 479 27.64 -0.60 -40.18
CA TYR A 479 28.00 -1.55 -39.10
C TYR A 479 27.03 -2.72 -38.95
N GLN A 480 25.79 -2.60 -39.45
CA GLN A 480 24.82 -3.72 -39.52
C GLN A 480 24.96 -4.53 -40.81
N GLY A 481 25.93 -4.20 -41.67
CA GLY A 481 26.12 -4.84 -42.96
C GLY A 481 25.16 -4.27 -44.00
N GLY A 482 25.48 -3.07 -44.48
CA GLY A 482 24.77 -2.40 -45.58
C GLY A 482 24.73 -3.23 -46.87
N MET A 483 23.83 -2.86 -47.78
CA MET A 483 23.54 -3.62 -49.00
C MET A 483 24.80 -4.09 -49.73
N PHE A 484 24.85 -5.41 -49.96
CA PHE A 484 25.94 -6.20 -50.55
C PHE A 484 27.12 -6.51 -49.62
N ARG A 485 27.04 -7.72 -49.03
CA ARG A 485 28.19 -8.54 -48.58
C ARG A 485 29.18 -8.74 -49.74
N ALA A 486 29.98 -7.73 -50.03
CA ALA A 486 31.00 -7.74 -51.07
C ALA A 486 32.32 -8.23 -50.49
N ALA A 487 32.58 -9.54 -50.63
CA ALA A 487 33.90 -10.12 -50.92
C ALA A 487 33.76 -11.64 -51.05
N ALA A 488 33.10 -12.09 -52.13
CA ALA A 488 33.31 -13.42 -52.67
C ALA A 488 34.45 -13.30 -53.70
N GLY A 489 35.62 -13.86 -53.37
CA GLY A 489 36.74 -13.98 -54.29
C GLY A 489 36.67 -15.31 -55.04
N ARG A 490 36.71 -15.20 -56.38
CA ARG A 490 37.14 -16.20 -57.39
C ARG A 490 36.19 -17.40 -57.62
N GLU A 491 36.00 -17.92 -58.84
CA GLU A 491 36.71 -17.82 -60.13
C GLU A 491 35.77 -18.42 -61.20
N ASP A 492 35.88 -17.91 -62.44
CA ASP A 492 35.58 -18.54 -63.75
C ASP A 492 35.01 -17.42 -64.67
N GLN A 493 35.36 -17.21 -65.94
CA GLN A 493 36.33 -17.66 -66.93
C GLN A 493 36.00 -16.82 -68.21
N ALA A 494 36.98 -16.47 -69.07
CA ALA A 494 36.90 -16.19 -70.53
C ALA A 494 35.55 -15.68 -71.13
N ASP A 495 35.46 -14.51 -71.77
CA ASP A 495 36.16 -14.02 -72.98
C ASP A 495 35.93 -12.51 -73.16
#